data_AF-A0A6P1CYK3-F1
#
_entry.id   AF-A0A6P1CYK3-F1
#
_cell.length_a   1.000
_cell.length_b   1.000
_cell.length_c   1.000
_cell.angle_alpha   90.00
_cell.angle_beta   90.00
_cell.angle_gamma   90.00
#
_symmetry.space_group_name_H-M   'P 1'
#
loop_
_entity.id
_entity.type
_entity.pdbx_description
1 polymer ?
#
loop_
_entity_poly.entity_id
_entity_poly.type
_entity_poly.pdbx_seq_one_letter_code
_entity_poly.pdbx_strand_id
1 'polypeptide(L)'
;EYARAPDSVRTLFAGTDDAGLRAMLERIRTHSRAEHFEAAARSRDRAVTVIRALYRTQRLAAVARIAELVAAHPDGGGGWEFAVIRHGRLAGAGTALRGVAPMPVVERIVAAAETVVCDDDLSPLRGGSPEEIGLVARWLARPGVRIVRTSAGYWEPLH
;
A
#
# COMPACT_ATOMS: atom_id res chain seq x y z
N GLU A 1 10.91 22.12 -20.27
CA GLU A 1 10.59 22.70 -18.94
C GLU A 1 9.35 22.07 -18.29
N TYR A 2 8.30 21.75 -19.07
CA TYR A 2 7.07 21.10 -18.59
C TYR A 2 7.21 19.73 -17.89
N ALA A 3 8.31 18.99 -18.08
CA ALA A 3 8.49 17.64 -17.54
C ALA A 3 8.80 17.58 -16.03
N ARG A 4 9.39 18.65 -15.46
CA ARG A 4 9.79 18.63 -14.03
C ARG A 4 8.62 18.50 -13.07
N ALA A 5 7.49 19.16 -13.37
CA ALA A 5 6.33 19.14 -12.48
C ALA A 5 5.65 17.75 -12.43
N PRO A 6 5.38 17.07 -13.57
CA PRO A 6 4.95 15.68 -13.57
C PRO A 6 5.90 14.73 -12.84
N ASP A 7 7.22 14.90 -13.04
CA ASP A 7 8.21 14.04 -12.39
C ASP A 7 8.21 14.22 -10.86
N SER A 8 8.17 15.47 -10.37
CA SER A 8 8.05 15.75 -8.93
C SER A 8 6.76 15.19 -8.32
N VAL A 9 5.66 15.16 -9.08
CA VAL A 9 4.42 14.53 -8.62
C VAL A 9 4.58 13.02 -8.57
N ARG A 10 5.19 12.39 -9.58
CA ARG A 10 5.44 10.95 -9.61
C ARG A 10 6.32 10.49 -8.44
N THR A 11 7.44 11.18 -8.18
CA THR A 11 8.34 10.83 -7.06
C THR A 11 7.67 11.01 -5.70
N LEU A 12 6.81 12.03 -5.57
CA LEU A 12 6.02 12.25 -4.36
C LEU A 12 5.00 11.12 -4.12
N PHE A 13 4.26 10.71 -5.15
CA PHE A 13 3.31 9.59 -5.05
C PHE A 13 4.01 8.23 -4.89
N ALA A 14 5.23 8.07 -5.42
CA ALA A 14 6.08 6.90 -5.18
C ALA A 14 6.68 6.87 -3.77
N GLY A 15 6.66 7.98 -3.04
CA GLY A 15 7.24 8.10 -1.70
C GLY A 15 8.77 8.16 -1.69
N THR A 16 9.39 8.46 -2.82
CA THR A 16 10.86 8.56 -2.95
C THR A 16 11.38 10.00 -2.74
N ASP A 17 10.48 10.98 -2.73
CA ASP A 17 10.79 12.39 -2.48
C ASP A 17 9.64 13.07 -1.71
N ASP A 18 9.97 13.93 -0.75
CA ASP A 18 9.03 14.70 0.08
C ASP A 18 9.16 16.23 -0.12
N ALA A 19 9.97 16.69 -1.06
CA ALA A 19 10.24 18.11 -1.32
C ALA A 19 8.95 18.93 -1.53
N GLY A 20 7.97 18.37 -2.26
CA GLY A 20 6.67 19.00 -2.48
C GLY A 20 5.90 19.26 -1.18
N LEU A 21 5.92 18.31 -0.23
CA LEU A 21 5.29 18.47 1.08
C LEU A 21 6.03 19.50 1.93
N ARG A 22 7.36 19.47 1.93
CA ARG A 22 8.18 20.46 2.64
C ARG A 22 7.90 21.88 2.15
N ALA A 23 7.75 22.08 0.84
CA ALA A 23 7.39 23.36 0.25
C ALA A 23 5.99 23.85 0.68
N MET A 24 5.01 22.94 0.78
CA MET A 24 3.68 23.28 1.29
C MET A 24 3.72 23.69 2.76
N LEU A 25 4.45 22.95 3.59
CA LEU A 25 4.62 23.26 5.01
C LEU A 25 5.33 24.60 5.22
N GLU A 26 6.37 24.89 4.43
CA GLU A 26 7.08 26.16 4.54
C GLU A 26 6.19 27.33 4.17
N ARG A 27 5.36 27.21 3.12
CA ARG A 27 4.41 28.25 2.74
C ARG A 27 3.36 28.53 3.83
N ILE A 28 2.92 27.49 4.54
CA ILE A 28 2.05 27.66 5.71
C ILE A 28 2.78 28.47 6.79
N ARG A 29 4.03 28.10 7.11
CA ARG A 29 4.84 28.83 8.10
C ARG A 29 5.06 30.29 7.71
N THR A 30 5.30 30.59 6.43
CA THR A 30 5.45 31.96 5.93
C THR A 30 4.17 32.78 6.17
N HIS A 31 3.00 32.26 5.82
CA HIS A 31 1.73 32.95 6.06
C HIS A 31 1.44 33.14 7.55
N SER A 32 1.71 32.13 8.38
CA SER A 32 1.53 32.23 9.83
C SER A 32 2.45 33.28 10.46
N ARG A 33 3.72 33.35 10.04
CA ARG A 33 4.68 34.36 10.52
C ARG A 33 4.31 35.78 10.10
N ALA A 34 3.63 35.93 8.97
CA ALA A 34 3.10 37.21 8.49
C ALA A 34 1.71 37.53 9.05
N GLU A 35 1.22 36.77 10.05
CA GLU A 35 -0.12 36.92 10.66
C GLU A 35 -1.29 36.82 9.66
N HIS A 36 -1.04 36.27 8.48
CA HIS A 36 -2.04 36.02 7.44
C HIS A 36 -2.75 34.68 7.68
N PHE A 37 -3.47 34.57 8.80
CA PHE A 37 -4.00 33.30 9.29
C PHE A 37 -5.00 32.63 8.34
N GLU A 38 -5.80 33.39 7.60
CA GLU A 38 -6.71 32.81 6.61
C GLU A 38 -5.96 32.15 5.44
N ALA A 39 -4.89 32.78 4.96
CA ALA A 39 -4.05 32.24 3.90
C ALA A 39 -3.30 30.98 4.39
N ALA A 40 -2.86 30.99 5.64
CA ALA A 40 -2.28 29.82 6.29
C ALA A 40 -3.30 28.67 6.40
N ALA A 41 -4.54 28.95 6.82
CA ALA A 41 -5.61 27.96 6.93
C ALA A 41 -5.94 27.31 5.58
N ARG A 42 -6.13 28.11 4.52
CA ARG A 42 -6.37 27.59 3.16
C ARG A 42 -5.22 26.71 2.66
N SER A 43 -3.98 27.08 2.98
CA SER A 43 -2.79 26.31 2.60
C SER A 43 -2.67 25.00 3.38
N ARG A 44 -2.99 25.02 4.68
CA ARG A 44 -3.07 23.84 5.54
C ARG A 44 -4.10 22.84 5.03
N ASP A 45 -5.30 23.30 4.68
CA ASP A 45 -6.37 22.40 4.25
C ASP A 45 -6.00 21.71 2.93
N ARG A 46 -5.32 22.42 2.02
CA ARG A 46 -4.73 21.83 0.80
C ARG A 46 -3.66 20.78 1.14
N ALA A 47 -2.76 21.08 2.09
CA ALA A 47 -1.73 20.13 2.52
C ALA A 47 -2.34 18.87 3.14
N VAL A 48 -3.39 19.00 3.96
CA VAL A 48 -4.12 17.85 4.53
C VAL A 48 -4.72 16.99 3.43
N THR A 49 -5.35 17.57 2.40
CA THR A 49 -5.88 16.81 1.26
C THR A 49 -4.78 16.05 0.53
N VAL A 50 -3.65 16.69 0.25
CA VAL A 50 -2.51 16.05 -0.42
C VAL A 50 -1.94 14.91 0.41
N ILE A 51 -1.67 15.14 1.71
CA ILE A 51 -1.12 14.11 2.61
C ILE A 51 -2.05 12.90 2.69
N ARG A 52 -3.37 13.12 2.79
CA ARG A 52 -4.35 12.02 2.80
C ARG A 52 -4.33 11.21 1.50
N ALA A 53 -4.22 11.88 0.35
CA ALA A 53 -4.13 11.21 -0.94
C ALA A 53 -2.82 10.41 -1.06
N LEU A 54 -1.68 10.99 -0.67
CA LEU A 54 -0.38 10.32 -0.70
C LEU A 54 -0.36 9.10 0.21
N TYR A 55 -0.82 9.26 1.45
CA TYR A 55 -0.91 8.16 2.42
C TYR A 55 -1.70 6.98 1.84
N ARG A 56 -2.89 7.24 1.28
CA ARG A 56 -3.71 6.21 0.65
C ARG A 56 -2.98 5.54 -0.51
N THR A 57 -2.45 6.31 -1.46
CA THR A 57 -1.79 5.74 -2.65
C THR A 57 -0.53 4.96 -2.31
N GLN A 58 0.33 5.50 -1.45
CA GLN A 58 1.58 4.86 -1.04
C GLN A 58 1.32 3.57 -0.26
N ARG A 59 0.28 3.53 0.59
CA ARG A 59 -0.12 2.30 1.28
C ARG A 59 -0.60 1.21 0.31
N LEU A 60 -1.37 1.57 -0.72
CA LEU A 60 -1.78 0.60 -1.74
C LEU A 60 -0.59 0.14 -2.59
N ALA A 61 0.27 1.07 -3.00
CA ALA A 61 1.49 0.78 -3.75
C ALA A 61 2.45 -0.15 -2.98
N ALA A 62 2.49 -0.05 -1.65
CA ALA A 62 3.30 -0.90 -0.78
C ALA A 62 2.96 -2.39 -0.94
N VAL A 63 1.68 -2.72 -1.16
CA VAL A 63 1.22 -4.09 -1.45
C VAL A 63 1.41 -4.41 -2.94
N ALA A 64 1.07 -3.47 -3.83
CA ALA A 64 1.09 -3.68 -5.28
C ALA A 64 2.49 -3.98 -5.84
N ARG A 65 3.54 -3.46 -5.21
CA ARG A 65 4.93 -3.71 -5.64
C ARG A 65 5.46 -5.10 -5.30
N ILE A 66 4.80 -5.85 -4.42
CA ILE A 66 5.27 -7.18 -4.03
C ILE A 66 4.77 -8.17 -5.08
N ALA A 67 5.71 -8.83 -5.76
CA ALA A 67 5.39 -9.83 -6.78
C ALA A 67 4.60 -11.01 -6.19
N GLU A 68 4.98 -11.49 -5.00
CA GLU A 68 4.21 -12.47 -4.24
C GLU A 68 4.32 -12.24 -2.74
N LEU A 69 3.17 -12.15 -2.07
CA LEU A 69 3.01 -12.08 -0.62
C LEU A 69 2.04 -13.19 -0.19
N VAL A 70 2.51 -14.10 0.65
CA VAL A 70 1.68 -15.11 1.30
C VAL A 70 1.48 -14.70 2.75
N ALA A 71 0.23 -14.53 3.14
CA ALA A 71 -0.15 -14.15 4.49
C ALA A 71 -1.17 -15.13 5.07
N ALA A 72 -1.16 -15.26 6.40
CA ALA A 72 -2.01 -16.16 7.14
C ALA A 72 -2.74 -15.41 8.26
N HIS A 73 -4.03 -15.70 8.46
CA HIS A 73 -4.81 -15.21 9.59
C HIS A 73 -5.39 -16.43 10.35
N PRO A 74 -5.39 -16.45 11.69
CA PRO A 74 -5.98 -17.57 12.45
C PRO A 74 -7.50 -17.64 12.22
N ASP A 75 -8.05 -18.84 11.98
CA ASP A 75 -9.48 -19.01 11.69
C ASP A 75 -10.39 -18.91 12.93
N GLY A 76 -9.81 -18.81 14.14
CA GLY A 76 -10.51 -18.81 15.42
C GLY A 76 -10.78 -20.21 16.01
N GLY A 77 -10.65 -21.28 15.22
CA GLY A 77 -10.81 -22.68 15.62
C GLY A 77 -9.47 -23.43 15.85
N GLY A 78 -8.34 -22.74 15.71
CA GLY A 78 -7.00 -23.31 15.79
C GLY A 78 -6.43 -23.76 14.44
N GLY A 79 -7.09 -23.40 13.34
CA GLY A 79 -6.59 -23.48 11.99
C GLY A 79 -6.17 -22.11 11.44
N TRP A 80 -6.00 -22.05 10.13
CA TRP A 80 -5.46 -20.90 9.40
C TRP A 80 -6.23 -20.64 8.11
N GLU A 81 -6.43 -19.37 7.81
CA GLU A 81 -6.80 -18.84 6.49
C GLU A 81 -5.54 -18.31 5.81
N PHE A 82 -5.32 -18.66 4.55
CA PHE A 82 -4.19 -18.18 3.74
C PHE A 82 -4.69 -17.33 2.58
N ALA A 83 -3.94 -16.27 2.29
CA ALA A 83 -4.07 -15.46 1.10
C ALA A 83 -2.73 -15.41 0.37
N VAL A 84 -2.74 -15.75 -0.91
CA VAL A 84 -1.64 -15.53 -1.86
C VAL A 84 -1.98 -14.28 -2.65
N ILE A 85 -1.16 -13.26 -2.50
CA ILE A 85 -1.35 -11.95 -3.09
C ILE A 85 -0.23 -11.73 -4.11
N ARG A 86 -0.56 -11.33 -5.34
CA ARG A 86 0.42 -11.00 -6.36
C ARG A 86 0.11 -9.62 -6.93
N HIS A 87 1.08 -8.73 -6.85
CA HIS A 87 0.94 -7.33 -7.28
C HIS A 87 -0.31 -6.63 -6.72
N GLY A 88 -0.62 -6.87 -5.44
CA GLY A 88 -1.77 -6.30 -4.75
C GLY A 88 -3.12 -6.96 -5.06
N ARG A 89 -3.15 -7.97 -5.92
CA ARG A 89 -4.34 -8.76 -6.28
C ARG A 89 -4.39 -10.06 -5.49
N LEU A 90 -5.59 -10.53 -5.12
CA LEU A 90 -5.75 -11.85 -4.52
C LEU A 90 -5.62 -12.93 -5.61
N ALA A 91 -4.49 -13.62 -5.65
CA ALA A 91 -4.19 -14.64 -6.65
C ALA A 91 -4.63 -16.05 -6.23
N GLY A 92 -4.79 -16.29 -4.92
CA GLY A 92 -5.26 -17.57 -4.39
C GLY A 92 -5.61 -17.47 -2.91
N ALA A 93 -6.46 -18.37 -2.44
CA ALA A 93 -6.85 -18.46 -1.04
C ALA A 93 -7.11 -19.92 -0.66
N GLY A 94 -6.99 -20.23 0.63
CA GLY A 94 -7.33 -21.55 1.16
C GLY A 94 -7.17 -21.62 2.66
N THR A 95 -7.51 -22.76 3.25
CA THR A 95 -7.50 -22.93 4.71
C THR A 95 -6.78 -24.21 5.12
N ALA A 96 -6.12 -24.18 6.29
CA ALA A 96 -5.66 -25.37 6.98
C ALA A 96 -6.46 -25.53 8.27
N LEU A 97 -7.22 -26.63 8.37
CA LEU A 97 -7.95 -26.98 9.59
C LEU A 97 -6.97 -27.27 10.74
N ARG A 98 -7.49 -27.22 11.97
CA ARG A 98 -6.73 -27.63 13.16
C ARG A 98 -6.14 -29.04 12.97
N GLY A 99 -4.85 -29.18 13.26
CA GLY A 99 -4.11 -30.44 13.13
C GLY A 99 -3.57 -30.72 11.72
N VAL A 100 -3.94 -29.93 10.72
CA VAL A 100 -3.35 -30.00 9.38
C VAL A 100 -2.06 -29.19 9.34
N ALA A 101 -0.98 -29.78 8.82
CA ALA A 101 0.28 -29.08 8.61
C ALA A 101 0.08 -27.90 7.64
N PRO A 102 0.38 -26.65 8.04
CA PRO A 102 0.12 -25.45 7.22
C PRO A 102 0.89 -25.39 5.90
N MET A 103 2.18 -25.71 5.93
CA MET A 103 3.07 -25.44 4.79
C MET A 103 2.69 -26.22 3.52
N PRO A 104 2.33 -27.52 3.57
CA PRO A 104 1.83 -28.22 2.39
C PRO A 104 0.57 -27.61 1.77
N VAL A 105 -0.31 -26.99 2.58
CA VAL A 105 -1.49 -26.29 2.07
C VAL A 105 -1.07 -25.01 1.34
N VAL A 106 -0.16 -24.24 1.93
CA VAL A 106 0.41 -23.03 1.30
C VAL A 106 1.01 -23.35 -0.06
N GLU A 107 1.85 -24.39 -0.17
CA GLU A 107 2.49 -24.73 -1.44
C GLU A 107 1.47 -25.13 -2.53
N ARG A 108 0.38 -25.83 -2.16
CA ARG A 108 -0.69 -26.14 -3.11
C ARG A 108 -1.44 -24.89 -3.58
N ILE A 109 -1.73 -23.96 -2.67
CA ILE A 109 -2.41 -22.70 -3.03
C ILE A 109 -1.50 -21.89 -3.96
N VAL A 110 -0.20 -21.78 -3.65
CA VAL A 110 0.77 -21.02 -4.48
C VAL A 110 0.92 -21.65 -5.87
N ALA A 111 0.98 -22.99 -5.95
CA ALA A 111 1.07 -23.70 -7.23
C ALA A 111 -0.18 -23.50 -8.10
N ALA A 112 -1.37 -23.36 -7.49
CA ALA A 112 -2.63 -23.15 -8.19
C ALA A 112 -3.00 -21.66 -8.36
N ALA A 113 -2.25 -20.74 -7.75
CA ALA A 113 -2.57 -19.32 -7.72
C ALA A 113 -2.46 -18.71 -9.12
N GLU A 114 -3.38 -17.78 -9.41
CA GLU A 114 -3.43 -17.04 -10.67
C GLU A 114 -2.09 -16.34 -10.96
N THR A 115 -1.64 -16.42 -12.22
CA THR A 115 -0.52 -15.60 -12.69
C THR A 115 -1.02 -14.19 -12.97
N VAL A 116 -0.51 -13.21 -12.24
CA VAL A 116 -0.89 -11.80 -12.39
C VAL A 116 0.21 -11.08 -13.14
N VAL A 117 -0.12 -10.54 -14.32
CA VAL A 117 0.78 -9.65 -15.07
C VAL A 117 0.62 -8.25 -14.51
N CYS A 118 1.74 -7.62 -14.18
CA CYS A 118 1.77 -6.25 -13.70
C CYS A 118 2.35 -5.32 -14.77
N ASP A 119 2.00 -4.04 -14.68
CA ASP A 119 2.57 -3.00 -15.52
C ASP A 119 3.43 -2.06 -14.67
N ASP A 120 4.75 -2.18 -14.81
CA ASP A 120 5.71 -1.46 -13.98
C ASP A 120 5.79 0.03 -14.29
N ASP A 121 5.34 0.45 -15.48
CA ASP A 121 5.56 1.80 -16.02
C ASP A 121 4.31 2.69 -15.96
N LEU A 122 3.12 2.11 -15.83
CA LEU A 122 1.86 2.86 -15.88
C LEU A 122 1.50 3.60 -14.58
N SER A 123 1.76 2.99 -13.41
CA SER A 123 1.15 3.46 -12.15
C SER A 123 1.84 2.90 -10.89
N PRO A 124 1.83 3.62 -9.75
CA PRO A 124 2.23 3.07 -8.46
C PRO A 124 1.49 1.78 -8.05
N LEU A 125 0.30 1.55 -8.63
CA LEU A 125 -0.53 0.36 -8.38
C LEU A 125 -0.28 -0.79 -9.37
N ARG A 126 0.67 -0.62 -10.30
CA ARG A 126 1.12 -1.63 -11.27
C ARG A 126 0.01 -2.29 -12.10
N GLY A 127 -1.01 -1.52 -12.46
CA GLY A 127 -2.18 -1.99 -13.21
C GLY A 127 -3.31 -2.55 -12.34
N GLY A 128 -3.13 -2.67 -11.02
CA GLY A 128 -4.17 -3.14 -10.10
C GLY A 128 -5.22 -2.08 -9.75
N SER A 129 -6.45 -2.53 -9.48
CA SER A 129 -7.55 -1.66 -9.03
C SER A 129 -7.27 -1.15 -7.60
N PRO A 130 -7.39 0.17 -7.33
CA PRO A 130 -7.27 0.72 -5.99
C PRO A 130 -8.26 0.10 -4.98
N GLU A 131 -9.46 -0.26 -5.43
CA GLU A 131 -10.51 -0.85 -4.63
C GLU A 131 -10.11 -2.26 -4.17
N GLU A 132 -9.65 -3.10 -5.10
CA GLU A 132 -9.22 -4.46 -4.81
C GLU A 132 -7.99 -4.48 -3.89
N ILE A 133 -6.96 -3.70 -4.22
CA ILE A 133 -5.76 -3.58 -3.38
C ILE A 133 -6.14 -3.05 -2.00
N GLY A 134 -7.13 -2.16 -1.92
CA GLY A 134 -7.67 -1.65 -0.66
C GLY A 134 -8.32 -2.72 0.21
N LEU A 135 -9.02 -3.70 -0.39
CA LEU A 135 -9.57 -4.85 0.30
C LEU A 135 -8.45 -5.74 0.86
N VAL A 136 -7.44 -6.03 0.05
CA VAL A 136 -6.27 -6.82 0.44
C VAL A 136 -5.49 -6.14 1.57
N ALA A 137 -5.17 -4.85 1.43
CA ALA A 137 -4.47 -4.07 2.45
C ALA A 137 -5.26 -4.00 3.77
N ARG A 138 -6.60 -3.92 3.70
CA ARG A 138 -7.46 -3.97 4.88
C ARG A 138 -7.45 -5.34 5.54
N TRP A 139 -7.46 -6.42 4.75
CA TRP A 139 -7.35 -7.78 5.29
C TRP A 139 -5.99 -8.02 5.94
N LEU A 140 -4.90 -7.56 5.31
CA LEU A 140 -3.54 -7.66 5.86
C LEU A 140 -3.37 -6.91 7.19
N ALA A 141 -4.11 -5.81 7.37
CA ALA A 141 -4.11 -5.02 8.60
C ALA A 141 -4.96 -5.63 9.73
N ARG A 142 -5.64 -6.76 9.52
CA ARG A 142 -6.41 -7.42 10.58
C ARG A 142 -5.47 -7.89 11.69
N PRO A 143 -5.88 -7.74 12.97
CA PRO A 143 -5.12 -8.30 14.09
C PRO A 143 -4.88 -9.80 13.90
N GLY A 144 -3.64 -10.23 14.10
CA GLY A 144 -3.26 -11.64 14.00
C GLY A 144 -2.86 -12.12 12.61
N VAL A 145 -2.95 -11.29 11.57
CA VAL A 145 -2.32 -11.61 10.26
C VAL A 145 -0.81 -11.74 10.46
N ARG A 146 -0.23 -12.76 9.82
CA ARG A 146 1.21 -13.03 9.81
C ARG A 146 1.68 -13.20 8.37
N ILE A 147 2.84 -12.66 8.05
CA ILE A 147 3.50 -12.92 6.78
C ILE A 147 4.14 -14.30 6.86
N VAL A 148 3.77 -15.18 5.93
CA VAL A 148 4.34 -16.53 5.78
C VAL A 148 5.56 -16.48 4.87
N ARG A 149 5.41 -15.83 3.71
CA ARG A 149 6.46 -15.68 2.70
C ARG A 149 6.24 -14.38 1.93
N THR A 150 7.32 -13.72 1.53
CA THR A 150 7.25 -12.51 0.70
C THR A 150 8.42 -12.48 -0.26
N SER A 151 8.20 -12.05 -1.49
CA SER A 151 9.25 -11.94 -2.52
C SER A 151 10.19 -10.76 -2.29
N ALA A 152 9.77 -9.76 -1.50
CA ALA A 152 10.53 -8.58 -1.13
C ALA A 152 10.11 -8.09 0.26
N GLY A 153 10.84 -7.14 0.85
CA GLY A 153 10.40 -6.53 2.11
C GLY A 153 9.02 -5.87 1.97
N TYR A 154 8.19 -5.99 3.01
CA TYR A 154 6.93 -5.24 3.13
C TYR A 154 7.12 -4.09 4.12
N TRP A 155 6.80 -2.87 3.65
CA TRP A 155 6.78 -1.66 4.47
C TRP A 155 5.72 -0.71 3.93
N GLU A 156 5.04 0.01 4.81
CA GLU A 156 4.03 1.02 4.47
C GLU A 156 4.35 2.33 5.21
N PRO A 157 3.81 3.48 4.75
CA PRO A 157 3.95 4.74 5.48
C PRO A 157 3.39 4.60 6.90
N LEU A 158 4.11 5.16 7.88
CA LEU A 158 3.63 5.22 9.25
C LEU A 158 2.38 6.13 9.33
N HIS A 159 1.39 5.68 10.09
CA HIS A 159 0.17 6.42 10.40
C HIS A 159 0.42 7.58 11.36
#